data_AF-A0A8D8R1C0-F1
#
_entry.id   AF-A0A8D8R1C0-F1
#
_cell.length_a   1.000
_cell.length_b   1.000
_cell.length_c   1.000
_cell.angle_alpha   90.00
_cell.angle_beta   90.00
_cell.angle_gamma   90.00
#
_symmetry.space_group_name_H-M   'P 1'
#
loop_
_entity.id
_entity.type
_entity.pdbx_description
1 polymer ?
#
loop_
_entity_poly.entity_id
_entity_poly.type
_entity_poly.pdbx_seq_one_letter_code
_entity_poly.pdbx_strand_id
1 'polypeptide(L)'
;MELCYSEEESYLTQLDMIQHLLEDPNTSVKDVVRTLGHGIAAFESVPTALYVFLRSLQPIPGIECDNPVTRAIYYAITLGGDTDTIATMAGAIAGAYHGAEYIDTILVSRVEAGDYIEDLAVKLYDVVEQ
;
A
#
# COMPACT_ATOMS: atom_id res chain seq x y z
N MET A 1 17.47 -13.48 24.70
CA MET A 1 17.62 -12.14 25.31
C MET A 1 16.82 -11.22 24.42
N GLU A 2 15.59 -10.95 24.83
CA GLU A 2 14.60 -10.21 24.03
C GLU A 2 14.93 -8.73 24.19
N LEU A 3 15.53 -8.14 23.14
CA LEU A 3 15.76 -6.71 23.11
C LEU A 3 14.40 -6.05 22.89
N CYS A 4 13.90 -5.41 23.94
CA CYS A 4 12.67 -4.65 23.92
C CYS A 4 12.96 -3.34 23.17
N TYR A 5 12.87 -3.36 21.84
CA TYR A 5 12.89 -2.15 21.03
C TYR A 5 11.61 -1.37 21.31
N SER A 6 11.72 -0.05 21.38
CA SER A 6 10.53 0.81 21.32
C SER A 6 9.83 0.64 19.96
N GLU A 7 8.51 0.83 19.88
CA GLU A 7 7.80 0.76 18.59
C GLU A 7 8.40 1.72 17.53
N GLU A 8 8.94 2.87 17.95
CA GLU A 8 9.63 3.82 17.07
C GLU A 8 10.94 3.26 16.48
N GLU A 9 11.76 2.56 17.28
CA GLU A 9 12.97 1.88 16.78
C GLU A 9 12.62 0.72 15.82
N SER A 10 11.43 0.14 15.97
CA SER A 10 10.92 -0.90 15.08
C SER A 10 10.61 -0.35 13.67
N TYR A 11 9.94 0.80 13.56
CA TYR A 11 9.59 1.35 12.24
C TYR A 11 10.80 1.85 11.44
N LEU A 12 11.77 2.47 12.08
CA LEU A 12 13.00 2.91 11.40
C LEU A 12 13.75 1.72 10.78
N THR A 13 13.87 0.62 11.55
CA THR A 13 14.45 -0.63 11.06
C THR A 13 13.67 -1.18 9.87
N GLN A 14 12.34 -1.09 9.90
CA GLN A 14 11.50 -1.54 8.80
C GLN A 14 11.65 -0.68 7.54
N LEU A 15 11.86 0.64 7.68
CA LEU A 15 12.17 1.49 6.52
C LEU A 15 13.48 1.08 5.83
N ASP A 16 14.51 0.73 6.61
CA ASP A 16 15.75 0.19 6.04
C ASP A 16 15.48 -1.14 5.31
N MET A 17 14.67 -2.03 5.90
CA MET A 17 14.29 -3.30 5.27
C MET A 17 13.52 -3.10 3.96
N ILE A 18 12.63 -2.09 3.89
CA ILE A 18 11.90 -1.73 2.67
C ILE A 18 12.89 -1.36 1.56
N GLN A 19 13.91 -0.55 1.87
CA GLN A 19 14.93 -0.19 0.90
C GLN A 19 15.66 -1.42 0.36
N HIS A 20 16.08 -2.34 1.24
CA HIS A 20 16.79 -3.56 0.82
C HIS A 20 15.92 -4.45 -0.09
N LEU A 21 14.62 -4.57 0.22
CA LEU A 21 13.68 -5.35 -0.60
C LEU A 21 13.46 -4.71 -1.98
N LEU A 22 13.45 -3.38 -2.08
CA LEU A 22 13.29 -2.66 -3.34
C LEU A 22 14.54 -2.73 -4.24
N GLU A 23 15.72 -2.83 -3.65
CA GLU A 23 16.99 -2.95 -4.37
C GLU A 23 17.22 -4.34 -4.99
N ASP A 24 16.61 -5.40 -4.43
CA ASP A 24 16.69 -6.75 -4.99
C ASP A 24 15.58 -7.01 -6.03
N PRO A 25 15.93 -7.16 -7.33
CA PRO A 25 14.95 -7.43 -8.38
C PRO A 25 14.30 -8.82 -8.26
N ASN A 26 14.85 -9.72 -7.43
CA ASN A 26 14.35 -11.08 -7.24
C ASN A 26 13.48 -11.22 -5.98
N THR A 27 13.18 -10.13 -5.27
CA THR A 27 12.34 -10.15 -4.08
C THR A 27 11.01 -10.85 -4.36
N SER A 28 10.78 -11.95 -3.65
CA SER A 28 9.53 -12.71 -3.74
C SER A 28 8.49 -12.23 -2.73
N VAL A 29 7.22 -12.55 -2.96
CA VAL A 29 6.13 -12.30 -1.99
C VAL A 29 6.47 -12.89 -0.61
N LYS A 30 7.11 -14.07 -0.57
CA LYS A 30 7.51 -14.72 0.69
C LYS A 30 8.58 -13.94 1.44
N ASP A 31 9.50 -13.29 0.71
CA ASP A 31 10.54 -12.47 1.33
C ASP A 31 9.93 -11.22 1.95
N VAL A 32 9.01 -10.56 1.26
CA VAL A 32 8.28 -9.40 1.77
C VAL A 32 7.52 -9.76 3.05
N VAL A 33 6.68 -10.79 2.99
CA VAL A 33 5.86 -11.25 4.12
C VAL A 33 6.72 -11.63 5.32
N ARG A 34 7.84 -12.34 5.11
CA ARG A 34 8.74 -12.73 6.20
C ARG A 34 9.47 -11.53 6.82
N THR A 35 9.75 -10.51 6.03
CA THR A 35 10.59 -9.37 6.44
C THR A 35 9.77 -8.27 7.10
N LEU A 36 8.63 -7.91 6.50
CA LEU A 36 7.81 -6.77 6.93
C LEU A 36 6.54 -7.19 7.67
N GLY A 37 6.08 -8.44 7.49
CA GLY A 37 4.80 -8.90 7.99
C GLY A 37 3.65 -8.61 7.03
N HIS A 38 2.47 -9.13 7.39
CA HIS A 38 1.22 -8.94 6.65
C HIS A 38 0.00 -9.17 7.56
N GLY A 39 0.16 -8.97 8.86
CA GLY A 39 -0.87 -9.17 9.86
C GLY A 39 -1.56 -7.86 10.29
N ILE A 40 -2.45 -7.98 11.25
CA ILE A 40 -3.34 -6.91 11.71
C ILE A 40 -2.59 -5.84 12.53
N ALA A 41 -1.43 -6.19 13.09
CA ALA A 41 -0.63 -5.25 13.87
C ALA A 41 -0.07 -4.13 12.97
N ALA A 42 -0.05 -2.89 13.46
CA ALA A 42 0.40 -1.74 12.67
C ALA A 42 1.85 -1.91 12.15
N PHE A 43 2.73 -2.49 12.96
CA PHE A 43 4.10 -2.77 12.54
C PHE A 43 4.19 -3.90 11.51
N GLU A 44 3.15 -4.71 11.30
CA GLU A 44 3.12 -5.75 10.25
C GLU A 44 2.37 -5.29 8.98
N SER A 45 1.62 -4.18 9.03
CA SER A 45 0.77 -3.71 7.93
C SER A 45 1.21 -2.37 7.34
N VAL A 46 1.59 -1.39 8.16
CA VAL A 46 1.97 -0.04 7.69
C VAL A 46 3.25 -0.06 6.85
N PRO A 47 4.37 -0.69 7.27
CA PRO A 47 5.57 -0.76 6.44
C PRO A 47 5.34 -1.55 5.15
N THR A 48 4.55 -2.62 5.24
CA THR A 48 4.17 -3.44 4.10
C THR A 48 3.35 -2.65 3.08
N ALA A 49 2.40 -1.83 3.53
CA ALA A 49 1.63 -0.95 2.64
C ALA A 49 2.52 0.09 1.94
N LEU A 50 3.48 0.68 2.66
CA LEU A 50 4.46 1.60 2.08
C LEU A 50 5.34 0.90 1.02
N TYR A 51 5.84 -0.29 1.34
CA TYR A 51 6.60 -1.10 0.38
C TYR A 51 5.76 -1.43 -0.87
N VAL A 52 4.49 -1.84 -0.70
CA VAL A 52 3.58 -2.13 -1.81
C VAL A 52 3.46 -0.92 -2.75
N PHE A 53 3.22 0.27 -2.19
CA PHE A 53 3.16 1.50 -2.97
C PHE A 53 4.47 1.75 -3.74
N LEU A 54 5.61 1.73 -3.06
CA LEU A 54 6.90 1.98 -3.70
C LEU A 54 7.21 0.95 -4.79
N ARG A 55 6.90 -0.32 -4.53
CA ARG A 55 7.11 -1.41 -5.49
C ARG A 55 6.19 -1.28 -6.70
N SER A 56 4.97 -0.77 -6.54
CA SER A 56 4.01 -0.61 -7.63
C SER A 56 4.35 0.53 -8.59
N LEU A 57 5.29 1.43 -8.24
CA LEU A 57 5.78 2.47 -9.15
C LEU A 57 6.43 1.89 -10.43
N GLN A 58 6.84 0.63 -10.40
CA GLN A 58 7.38 -0.11 -11.54
C GLN A 58 6.55 -1.37 -11.81
N PRO A 59 6.61 -1.95 -13.02
CA PRO A 59 5.97 -3.24 -13.32
C PRO A 59 6.38 -4.34 -12.32
N ILE A 60 5.42 -5.18 -11.94
CA ILE A 60 5.62 -6.29 -11.02
C ILE A 60 5.44 -7.59 -11.80
N PRO A 61 6.46 -8.47 -11.88
CA PRO A 61 6.31 -9.78 -12.52
C PRO A 61 5.11 -10.56 -11.96
N GLY A 62 4.23 -11.03 -12.84
CA GLY A 62 3.01 -11.75 -12.47
C GLY A 62 1.78 -10.87 -12.22
N ILE A 63 1.92 -9.54 -12.29
CA ILE A 63 0.78 -8.60 -12.23
C ILE A 63 0.69 -7.85 -13.56
N GLU A 64 -0.26 -8.26 -14.38
CA GLU A 64 -0.57 -7.64 -15.67
C GLU A 64 -1.53 -6.45 -15.46
N CYS A 65 -0.96 -5.31 -15.07
CA CYS A 65 -1.71 -4.07 -14.91
C CYS A 65 -0.79 -2.87 -15.12
N ASP A 66 -1.10 -2.00 -16.07
CA ASP A 66 -0.33 -0.78 -16.33
C ASP A 66 -0.68 0.36 -15.38
N ASN A 67 -1.89 0.37 -14.84
CA ASN A 67 -2.33 1.36 -13.87
C ASN A 67 -1.61 1.17 -12.52
N PRO A 68 -0.81 2.14 -12.04
CA PRO A 68 -0.02 2.01 -10.82
C PRO A 68 -0.84 1.91 -9.53
N VAL A 69 -2.01 2.54 -9.47
CA VAL A 69 -2.93 2.48 -8.31
C VAL A 69 -3.53 1.09 -8.22
N THR A 70 -4.09 0.59 -9.32
CA THR A 70 -4.66 -0.76 -9.38
C THR A 70 -3.57 -1.82 -9.18
N ARG A 71 -2.35 -1.62 -9.71
CA ARG A 71 -1.20 -2.51 -9.49
C ARG A 71 -0.80 -2.57 -8.02
N ALA A 72 -0.84 -1.46 -7.28
CA ALA A 72 -0.60 -1.45 -5.83
C ALA A 72 -1.63 -2.31 -5.09
N ILE A 73 -2.92 -2.10 -5.38
CA ILE A 73 -4.03 -2.85 -4.76
C ILE A 73 -3.89 -4.35 -5.06
N TYR A 74 -3.65 -4.72 -6.32
CA TYR A 74 -3.48 -6.13 -6.70
C TYR A 74 -2.27 -6.74 -6.01
N TYR A 75 -1.14 -6.04 -5.95
CA TYR A 75 0.05 -6.54 -5.28
C TYR A 75 -0.16 -6.75 -3.79
N ALA A 76 -0.79 -5.80 -3.08
CA ALA A 76 -1.17 -5.97 -1.67
C ALA A 76 -1.97 -7.25 -1.43
N ILE A 77 -2.96 -7.53 -2.29
CA ILE A 77 -3.80 -8.74 -2.17
C ILE A 77 -2.96 -10.01 -2.32
N THR A 78 -1.93 -10.01 -3.20
CA THR A 78 -1.06 -11.19 -3.37
C THR A 78 -0.24 -11.54 -2.12
N LEU A 79 -0.03 -10.59 -1.19
CA LEU A 79 0.69 -10.83 0.05
C LEU A 79 -0.12 -11.66 1.05
N GLY A 80 -1.45 -11.74 0.91
CA GLY A 80 -2.35 -12.40 1.85
C GLY A 80 -2.36 -11.73 3.23
N GLY A 81 -2.95 -12.39 4.23
CA GLY A 81 -3.05 -11.84 5.58
C GLY A 81 -4.13 -10.75 5.68
N ASP A 82 -3.79 -9.61 6.28
CA ASP A 82 -4.67 -8.44 6.46
C ASP A 82 -4.76 -7.59 5.17
N THR A 83 -5.26 -8.23 4.11
CA THR A 83 -5.18 -7.68 2.74
C THR A 83 -5.99 -6.41 2.54
N ASP A 84 -7.15 -6.29 3.18
CA ASP A 84 -8.03 -5.13 3.06
C ASP A 84 -7.39 -3.88 3.68
N THR A 85 -6.82 -4.01 4.88
CA THR A 85 -6.12 -2.92 5.55
C THR A 85 -4.87 -2.49 4.77
N ILE A 86 -4.03 -3.43 4.35
CA ILE A 86 -2.80 -3.15 3.57
C ILE A 86 -3.14 -2.53 2.22
N ALA A 87 -4.11 -3.08 1.48
CA ALA A 87 -4.51 -2.55 0.19
C ALA A 87 -5.15 -1.15 0.31
N THR A 88 -5.91 -0.90 1.38
CA THR A 88 -6.50 0.41 1.65
C THR A 88 -5.40 1.46 1.89
N MET A 89 -4.42 1.17 2.74
CA MET A 89 -3.31 2.10 3.00
C MET A 89 -2.45 2.32 1.75
N ALA A 90 -2.05 1.25 1.06
CA ALA A 90 -1.24 1.36 -0.15
C ALA A 90 -1.99 2.10 -1.28
N GLY A 91 -3.28 1.81 -1.44
CA GLY A 91 -4.16 2.48 -2.40
C GLY A 91 -4.37 3.95 -2.09
N ALA A 92 -4.51 4.32 -0.81
CA ALA A 92 -4.60 5.72 -0.39
C ALA A 92 -3.34 6.51 -0.75
N ILE A 93 -2.15 5.96 -0.45
CA ILE A 93 -0.86 6.58 -0.80
C ILE A 93 -0.72 6.67 -2.33
N ALA A 94 -0.99 5.58 -3.05
CA ALA A 94 -0.88 5.54 -4.51
C ALA A 94 -1.85 6.52 -5.19
N GLY A 95 -3.11 6.58 -4.73
CA GLY A 95 -4.12 7.50 -5.25
C GLY A 95 -3.77 8.96 -4.99
N ALA A 96 -3.27 9.28 -3.79
CA ALA A 96 -2.80 10.63 -3.47
C ALA A 96 -1.58 11.04 -4.31
N TYR A 97 -0.66 10.11 -4.60
CA TYR A 97 0.53 10.37 -5.40
C TYR A 97 0.24 10.52 -6.90
N HIS A 98 -0.65 9.70 -7.45
CA HIS A 98 -0.93 9.66 -8.88
C HIS A 98 -2.08 10.56 -9.33
N GLY A 99 -3.06 10.84 -8.46
CA GLY A 99 -4.26 11.61 -8.80
C GLY A 99 -5.47 10.74 -9.11
N ALA A 100 -6.65 11.37 -9.08
CA ALA A 100 -7.94 10.70 -9.26
C ALA A 100 -8.12 10.08 -10.66
N GLU A 101 -7.43 10.60 -11.68
CA GLU A 101 -7.45 10.08 -13.04
C GLU A 101 -6.85 8.67 -13.18
N TYR A 102 -6.04 8.24 -12.19
CA TYR A 102 -5.50 6.89 -12.13
C TYR A 102 -6.37 5.94 -11.29
N ILE A 103 -7.48 6.39 -10.73
CA ILE A 103 -8.42 5.50 -10.04
C ILE A 103 -9.33 4.86 -11.08
N ASP A 104 -9.32 3.53 -11.16
CA ASP A 104 -10.13 2.77 -12.12
C ASP A 104 -11.62 2.91 -11.81
N THR A 105 -12.36 3.56 -12.71
CA THR A 105 -13.81 3.80 -12.57
C THR A 105 -14.63 2.51 -12.51
N ILE A 106 -14.14 1.42 -13.09
CA ILE A 106 -14.78 0.11 -12.97
C ILE A 106 -14.70 -0.37 -11.52
N LEU A 107 -13.56 -0.15 -10.84
CA LEU A 107 -13.42 -0.50 -9.42
C LEU A 107 -14.32 0.38 -8.56
N VAL A 108 -14.34 1.69 -8.80
CA VAL A 108 -15.21 2.63 -8.05
C VAL A 108 -16.68 2.22 -8.15
N SER A 109 -17.15 1.86 -9.35
CA SER A 109 -18.55 1.42 -9.57
C SER A 109 -18.95 0.14 -8.82
N ARG A 110 -17.97 -0.60 -8.29
CA ARG A 110 -18.16 -1.85 -7.54
C ARG A 110 -17.99 -1.68 -6.03
N VAL A 111 -17.48 -0.54 -5.58
CA VAL A 111 -17.30 -0.23 -4.17
C VAL A 111 -18.61 0.32 -3.60
N GLU A 112 -18.98 -0.16 -2.42
CA GLU A 112 -20.13 0.37 -1.69
C GLU A 112 -19.92 1.87 -1.41
N ALA A 113 -20.95 2.68 -1.67
CA ALA A 113 -20.94 4.12 -1.44
C ALA A 113 -19.87 4.91 -2.24
N GLY A 114 -19.46 4.43 -3.42
CA GLY A 114 -18.52 5.13 -4.32
C GLY A 114 -18.87 6.61 -4.54
N ASP A 115 -20.12 6.91 -4.93
CA ASP A 115 -20.60 8.28 -5.14
C ASP A 115 -20.44 9.16 -3.89
N TYR A 116 -20.66 8.59 -2.70
CA TYR A 116 -20.50 9.31 -1.43
C TYR A 116 -19.03 9.58 -1.10
N ILE A 117 -18.13 8.62 -1.40
CA ILE A 117 -16.69 8.78 -1.19
C ILE A 117 -16.14 9.88 -2.12
N GLU A 118 -16.58 9.93 -3.38
CA GLU A 118 -16.20 10.99 -4.32
C GLU A 118 -16.67 12.38 -3.85
N ASP A 119 -17.92 12.50 -3.41
CA ASP A 119 -18.46 13.74 -2.84
C ASP A 119 -17.70 14.16 -1.57
N LEU A 120 -17.32 13.21 -0.72
CA LEU A 120 -16.51 13.49 0.46
C LEU A 120 -15.10 13.97 0.09
N ALA A 121 -14.48 13.42 -0.95
CA ALA A 121 -13.17 13.87 -1.42
C ALA A 121 -13.21 15.34 -1.89
N VAL A 122 -14.26 15.76 -2.60
CA VAL A 122 -14.46 17.17 -2.99
C VAL A 122 -14.61 18.06 -1.75
N LYS A 123 -15.42 17.65 -0.78
CA LYS A 123 -15.59 18.42 0.47
C LYS A 123 -14.30 18.56 1.27
N LEU A 124 -13.45 17.53 1.30
CA LEU A 124 -12.15 17.58 1.97
C LEU A 124 -11.19 18.52 1.23
N TYR A 125 -11.18 18.49 -0.10
CA TYR A 125 -10.40 19.41 -0.92
C TYR A 125 -10.78 20.87 -0.64
N ASP A 126 -12.08 21.17 -0.60
CA ASP A 126 -12.59 22.51 -0.32
C ASP A 126 -12.18 23.03 1.07
N VAL A 127 -11.90 22.15 2.05
CA VAL A 127 -11.42 22.55 3.39
C VAL A 127 -9.93 22.89 3.38
N VAL A 128 -9.13 22.24 2.54
CA VAL A 128 -7.66 22.40 2.50
C VAL A 128 -7.24 23.59 1.63
N GLU A 129 -7.99 23.89 0.56
CA GLU A 129 -7.69 24.98 -0.38
C GLU A 129 -8.32 26.34 0.01
N GLN A 130 -8.90 26.44 1.21
CA GLN A 130 -9.34 27.70 1.81
C GLN A 130 -8.18 28.47 2.45
#